data_AF-A0A2U1QMX8-F1
#
_entry.id   AF-A0A2U1QMX8-F1
#
_cell.length_a   1.000
_cell.length_b   1.000
_cell.length_c   1.000
_cell.angle_alpha   90.00
_cell.angle_beta   90.00
_cell.angle_gamma   90.00
#
_symmetry.space_group_name_H-M   'P 1'
#
loop_
_entity.id
_entity.type
_entity.pdbx_description
1 polymer ?
#
loop_
_entity_poly.entity_id
_entity_poly.type
_entity_poly.pdbx_seq_one_letter_code
_entity_poly.pdbx_strand_id
1 'polypeptide(L)'
;MTIAQDGFKLKVVGGLFADSEIIVLLGQHGTEKTTSIACSHYLIHEPSAHLTPQQRDVAARVIRRFVTLFNKTAFVVEHDFTMVEHLADKVVVFVGTPSVDCVAKAPQLWTLFLARRPSVQELSSRKQIGMQTSA
;
A
#
# COMPACT_ATOMS: atom_id res chain seq x y z
N MET A 1 1.14 13.51 11.78
CA MET A 1 -0.22 13.72 12.32
C MET A 1 -0.64 12.45 13.07
N THR A 2 -1.37 12.55 14.17
CA THR A 2 -1.91 11.38 14.88
C THR A 2 -3.43 11.48 14.87
N ILE A 3 -4.10 10.43 14.39
CA ILE A 3 -5.55 10.28 14.35
C ILE A 3 -5.89 9.22 15.39
N ALA A 4 -6.88 9.49 16.25
CA ALA A 4 -7.37 8.52 17.22
C ALA A 4 -8.88 8.37 17.05
N GLN A 5 -9.35 7.15 16.88
CA GLN A 5 -10.76 6.84 16.67
C GLN A 5 -11.08 5.49 17.34
N ASP A 6 -12.13 5.44 18.16
CA ASP A 6 -12.63 4.22 18.83
C ASP A 6 -11.56 3.35 19.54
N GLY A 7 -10.58 4.00 20.18
CA GLY A 7 -9.49 3.32 20.89
C GLY A 7 -8.29 2.93 20.02
N PHE A 8 -8.42 3.02 18.69
CA PHE A 8 -7.33 2.85 17.74
C PHE A 8 -6.53 4.16 17.57
N LYS A 9 -5.20 4.05 17.51
CA LYS A 9 -4.29 5.18 17.30
C LYS A 9 -3.50 5.02 16.00
N LEU A 10 -3.77 5.87 15.01
CA LEU A 10 -3.00 5.94 13.77
C LEU A 10 -2.05 7.13 13.77
N LYS A 11 -0.75 6.88 13.69
CA LYS A 11 0.28 7.89 13.47
C LYS A 11 0.67 7.92 11.99
N VAL A 12 0.45 9.04 11.33
CA VAL A 12 0.85 9.28 9.94
C VAL A 12 2.14 10.10 9.91
N VAL A 13 3.18 9.50 9.31
CA VAL A 13 4.43 10.19 8.98
C VAL A 13 4.26 10.84 7.60
N GLY A 14 4.37 12.17 7.54
CA GLY A 14 4.27 12.91 6.29
C GLY A 14 5.38 12.55 5.31
N GLY A 15 5.11 12.70 4.03
CA GLY A 15 6.10 12.57 2.96
C GLY A 15 5.56 13.10 1.65
N LEU A 16 6.38 12.98 0.60
CA LEU A 16 6.13 13.61 -0.69
C LEU A 16 5.72 12.60 -1.75
N PHE A 17 4.75 13.00 -2.56
CA PHE A 17 4.37 12.35 -3.80
C PHE A 17 4.25 13.38 -4.91
N ALA A 18 4.43 12.92 -6.14
CA ALA A 18 4.30 13.70 -7.35
C ALA A 18 2.98 13.39 -8.06
N ASP A 19 2.63 14.22 -9.03
CA ASP A 19 1.54 13.95 -9.94
C ASP A 19 1.80 12.65 -10.73
N SER A 20 0.73 11.96 -11.12
CA SER A 20 0.81 10.70 -11.88
C SER A 20 1.53 9.52 -11.21
N GLU A 21 1.76 9.58 -9.90
CA GLU A 21 2.30 8.45 -9.16
C GLU A 21 1.18 7.51 -8.66
N ILE A 22 1.49 6.21 -8.65
CA ILE A 22 0.70 5.22 -7.91
C ILE A 22 1.40 4.88 -6.61
N ILE A 23 0.70 5.16 -5.51
CA ILE A 23 1.15 4.89 -4.15
C ILE A 23 0.35 3.71 -3.62
N VAL A 24 1.04 2.60 -3.37
CA VAL A 24 0.42 1.41 -2.80
C VAL A 24 0.52 1.41 -1.28
N LEU A 25 -0.60 1.16 -0.62
CA LEU A 25 -0.72 1.10 0.83
C LEU A 25 -0.67 -0.35 1.28
N LEU A 26 0.41 -0.71 1.97
CA LEU A 26 0.69 -2.05 2.47
C LEU A 26 0.44 -2.12 3.98
N GLY A 27 -0.23 -3.16 4.45
CA GLY A 27 -0.39 -3.45 5.89
C GLY A 27 -1.36 -4.60 6.15
N GLN A 28 -1.49 -5.09 7.38
CA GLN A 28 -2.45 -6.15 7.72
C GLN A 28 -3.91 -5.68 7.67
N HIS A 29 -4.88 -6.59 7.47
CA HIS A 29 -6.29 -6.25 7.67
C HIS A 29 -6.51 -5.72 9.10
N GLY A 30 -7.39 -4.73 9.28
CA GLY A 30 -7.60 -4.08 10.59
C GLY A 30 -6.62 -2.94 10.93
N THR A 31 -5.76 -2.53 10.00
CA THR A 31 -4.96 -1.28 10.13
C THR A 31 -5.65 -0.06 9.53
N GLU A 32 -6.97 -0.13 9.27
CA GLU A 32 -7.81 0.98 8.80
C GLU A 32 -7.29 1.75 7.57
N LYS A 33 -6.56 1.08 6.66
CA LYS A 33 -5.97 1.69 5.46
C LYS A 33 -6.97 2.54 4.69
N THR A 34 -8.16 1.98 4.44
CA THR A 34 -9.24 2.61 3.67
C THR A 34 -9.87 3.79 4.42
N THR A 35 -10.10 3.66 5.73
CA THR A 35 -10.70 4.70 6.58
C THR A 35 -9.78 5.92 6.72
N SER A 36 -8.46 5.72 6.68
CA SER A 36 -7.48 6.78 6.91
C SER A 36 -7.33 7.80 5.76
N ILE A 37 -7.94 7.56 4.59
CA ILE A 37 -7.71 8.36 3.38
C ILE A 37 -8.97 9.15 3.02
N ALA A 38 -9.00 10.43 3.37
CA ALA A 38 -9.90 11.38 2.72
C ALA A 38 -9.18 11.94 1.48
N CYS A 39 -9.52 11.48 0.27
CA CYS A 39 -8.80 11.84 -0.96
C CYS A 39 -9.67 12.58 -1.98
N SER A 40 -9.11 13.65 -2.56
CA SER A 40 -9.54 14.25 -3.83
C SER A 40 -8.96 13.53 -5.06
N HIS A 41 -8.21 12.46 -4.85
CA HIS A 41 -7.55 11.63 -5.87
C HIS A 41 -8.15 10.22 -5.89
N TYR A 42 -7.78 9.40 -6.89
CA TYR A 42 -8.34 8.05 -7.01
C TYR A 42 -7.91 7.16 -5.86
N LEU A 43 -8.88 6.52 -5.21
CA LEU A 43 -8.66 5.44 -4.25
C LEU A 43 -9.17 4.14 -4.86
N ILE A 44 -8.28 3.15 -5.01
CA ILE A 44 -8.61 1.81 -5.53
C ILE A 44 -8.38 0.80 -4.41
N HIS A 45 -9.39 -0.01 -4.11
CA HIS A 45 -9.33 -0.99 -3.03
C HIS A 45 -9.32 -2.42 -3.58
N GLU A 46 -8.28 -3.18 -3.22
CA GLU A 46 -8.11 -4.60 -3.56
C GLU A 46 -8.45 -4.96 -5.03
N PRO A 47 -7.84 -4.27 -6.03
CA PRO A 47 -8.11 -4.56 -7.44
C PRO A 47 -7.73 -5.98 -7.88
N SER A 48 -6.87 -6.68 -7.13
CA SER A 48 -6.51 -8.07 -7.37
C SER A 48 -7.59 -9.09 -6.96
N ALA A 49 -8.66 -8.65 -6.28
CA ALA A 49 -9.72 -9.52 -5.80
C ALA A 49 -10.40 -10.28 -6.94
N HIS A 50 -10.52 -11.60 -6.78
CA HIS A 50 -11.10 -12.52 -7.76
C HIS A 50 -10.39 -12.59 -9.14
N LEU A 51 -9.19 -12.03 -9.26
CA LEU A 51 -8.41 -12.08 -10.50
C LEU A 51 -7.37 -13.21 -10.47
N THR A 52 -7.20 -13.87 -11.62
CA THR A 52 -6.07 -14.78 -11.86
C THR A 52 -4.76 -13.98 -11.99
N PRO A 53 -3.57 -14.60 -11.82
CA PRO A 53 -2.29 -13.91 -11.99
C PRO A 53 -2.15 -13.17 -13.34
N GLN A 54 -2.64 -13.77 -14.43
CA GLN A 54 -2.62 -13.16 -15.76
C GLN A 54 -3.55 -11.95 -15.86
N GLN A 55 -4.73 -12.02 -15.23
CA GLN A 55 -5.67 -10.90 -15.20
C GLN A 55 -5.15 -9.74 -14.36
N ARG A 56 -4.42 -10.01 -13.28
CA ARG A 56 -3.79 -8.99 -12.43
C ARG A 56 -2.77 -8.15 -13.20
N ASP A 57 -1.94 -8.81 -14.00
CA ASP A 57 -0.97 -8.13 -14.85
C ASP A 57 -1.64 -7.19 -15.89
N VAL A 58 -2.72 -7.66 -16.51
CA VAL A 58 -3.54 -6.82 -17.41
C VAL A 58 -4.19 -5.66 -16.65
N ALA A 59 -4.81 -5.93 -15.51
CA ALA A 59 -5.48 -4.93 -14.69
C ALA A 59 -4.50 -3.84 -14.20
N ALA A 60 -3.31 -4.23 -13.73
CA ALA A 60 -2.27 -3.31 -13.30
C ALA A 60 -1.84 -2.36 -14.41
N ARG A 61 -1.61 -2.88 -15.62
CA ARG A 61 -1.30 -2.05 -16.80
C ARG A 61 -2.40 -1.06 -17.13
N VAL A 62 -3.67 -1.50 -17.08
CA VAL A 62 -4.81 -0.64 -17.36
C VAL A 62 -4.87 0.50 -16.34
N ILE A 63 -4.81 0.18 -15.05
CA ILE A 63 -4.83 1.18 -13.97
C ILE A 63 -3.68 2.18 -14.16
N ARG A 64 -2.45 1.69 -14.37
CA ARG A 64 -1.27 2.55 -14.61
C ARG A 64 -1.49 3.49 -15.79
N ARG A 65 -2.02 2.97 -16.91
CA ARG A 65 -2.32 3.78 -18.08
C ARG A 65 -3.32 4.90 -17.77
N PHE A 66 -4.39 4.62 -17.02
CA PHE A 66 -5.37 5.64 -16.64
C PHE A 66 -4.75 6.74 -15.76
N VAL A 67 -3.99 6.37 -14.73
CA VAL A 67 -3.32 7.31 -13.81
C VAL A 67 -2.39 8.26 -14.57
N THR A 68 -1.57 7.71 -15.48
CA THR A 68 -0.67 8.51 -16.31
C THR A 68 -1.42 9.40 -17.31
N LEU A 69 -2.45 8.89 -17.98
CA LEU A 69 -3.19 9.65 -19.00
C LEU A 69 -3.93 10.87 -18.44
N PHE A 70 -4.49 10.75 -17.23
CA PHE A 70 -5.28 11.83 -16.64
C PHE A 70 -4.47 12.78 -15.75
N ASN A 71 -3.15 12.59 -15.68
CA ASN A 71 -2.24 13.32 -14.81
C ASN A 71 -2.73 13.37 -13.34
N LYS A 72 -3.21 12.23 -12.83
CA LYS A 72 -3.75 12.10 -11.47
C LYS A 72 -2.92 11.11 -10.68
N THR A 73 -2.67 11.40 -9.40
CA THR A 73 -2.11 10.43 -8.45
C THR A 73 -3.20 9.42 -8.05
N ALA A 74 -2.82 8.17 -7.79
CA ALA A 74 -3.72 7.16 -7.26
C ALA A 74 -3.16 6.51 -6.00
N PHE A 75 -4.02 6.31 -5.02
CA PHE A 75 -3.74 5.49 -3.84
C PHE A 75 -4.40 4.13 -4.02
N VAL A 76 -3.64 3.07 -3.82
CA VAL A 76 -4.13 1.70 -4.03
C VAL A 76 -3.88 0.87 -2.80
N VAL A 77 -4.94 0.29 -2.23
CA VAL A 77 -4.84 -0.65 -1.12
C VAL A 77 -4.68 -2.04 -1.70
N GLU A 78 -3.53 -2.66 -1.44
CA GLU A 78 -3.22 -4.00 -1.95
C GLU A 78 -2.50 -4.86 -0.92
N HIS A 79 -2.72 -6.16 -1.06
CA HIS A 79 -2.10 -7.20 -0.25
C HIS A 79 -1.29 -8.18 -1.11
N ASP A 80 -1.47 -8.16 -2.44
CA ASP A 80 -0.75 -9.01 -3.36
C ASP A 80 0.51 -8.33 -3.90
N PHE A 81 1.68 -8.82 -3.52
CA PHE A 81 2.95 -8.25 -3.98
C PHE A 81 3.18 -8.35 -5.50
N THR A 82 2.61 -9.35 -6.17
CA THR A 82 2.67 -9.45 -7.63
C THR A 82 1.94 -8.28 -8.25
N MET A 83 0.75 -7.93 -7.72
CA MET A 83 0.01 -6.75 -8.17
C MET A 83 0.78 -5.46 -7.88
N VAL A 84 1.35 -5.35 -6.67
CA VAL A 84 2.15 -4.19 -6.25
C VAL A 84 3.35 -3.98 -7.18
N GLU A 85 4.05 -5.05 -7.57
CA GLU A 85 5.22 -4.97 -8.43
C GLU A 85 4.94 -4.33 -9.80
N HIS A 86 3.76 -4.61 -10.37
CA HIS A 86 3.37 -4.07 -11.67
C HIS A 86 2.75 -2.66 -11.56
N LEU A 87 2.32 -2.26 -10.37
CA LEU A 87 1.51 -1.08 -10.15
C LEU A 87 2.27 0.06 -9.46
N ALA A 88 3.05 -0.23 -8.43
CA ALA A 88 3.54 0.76 -7.48
C ALA A 88 4.76 1.53 -7.97
N ASP A 89 4.69 2.87 -7.93
CA ASP A 89 5.89 3.71 -7.97
C ASP A 89 6.48 3.84 -6.55
N LYS A 90 5.59 4.06 -5.58
CA LYS A 90 5.91 4.16 -4.16
C LYS A 90 5.01 3.27 -3.32
N VAL A 91 5.50 2.92 -2.13
CA VAL A 91 4.74 2.21 -1.11
C VAL A 91 4.73 2.98 0.19
N VAL A 92 3.59 2.93 0.87
CA VAL A 92 3.44 3.34 2.28
C VAL A 92 3.16 2.08 3.08
N VAL A 93 3.99 1.84 4.09
CA VAL A 93 3.86 0.66 4.94
C VAL A 93 3.24 1.07 6.27
N PHE A 94 2.14 0.41 6.60
CA PHE A 94 1.45 0.48 7.87
C PHE A 94 2.02 -0.60 8.79
N VAL A 95 2.55 -0.19 9.94
CA VAL A 95 3.16 -1.08 10.94
C VAL A 95 2.54 -0.86 12.30
N GLY A 96 2.38 -1.91 13.10
CA GLY A 96 1.81 -1.83 14.44
C GLY A 96 0.86 -2.98 14.72
N THR A 97 0.09 -2.85 15.79
CA THR A 97 -0.87 -3.86 16.24
C THR A 97 -2.26 -3.53 15.68
N PRO A 98 -2.88 -4.43 14.89
CA PRO A 98 -4.24 -4.23 14.39
C PRO A 98 -5.22 -3.89 15.52
N SER A 99 -6.15 -2.98 15.27
CA SER A 99 -7.16 -2.52 16.24
C SER A 99 -6.62 -1.86 17.52
N VAL A 100 -5.31 -1.60 17.65
CA VAL A 100 -4.72 -0.91 18.82
C VAL A 100 -3.94 0.33 18.38
N ASP A 101 -2.85 0.15 17.66
CA ASP A 101 -1.97 1.24 17.25
C ASP A 101 -1.28 0.93 15.93
N CYS A 102 -1.20 1.93 15.05
CA CYS A 102 -0.56 1.79 13.76
C CYS A 102 0.23 3.05 13.40
N VAL A 103 1.34 2.86 12.69
CA VAL A 103 2.16 3.92 12.12
C VAL A 103 2.20 3.74 10.61
N ALA A 104 1.63 4.68 9.87
CA ALA A 104 1.83 4.82 8.44
C ALA A 104 3.18 5.53 8.19
N LYS A 105 4.13 4.82 7.60
CA LYS A 105 5.46 5.37 7.26
C LYS A 105 5.38 6.34 6.09
N ALA A 106 6.43 7.15 5.91
CA ALA A 106 6.53 8.02 4.73
C ALA A 106 6.53 7.17 3.44
N PRO A 107 5.95 7.67 2.34
CA PRO A 107 6.06 7.05 1.02
C PRO A 107 7.53 6.83 0.64
N GLN A 108 7.86 5.64 0.17
CA GLN A 108 9.19 5.28 -0.29
C GLN A 108 9.10 4.58 -1.63
N LEU A 109 10.13 4.72 -2.49
CA LEU A 109 10.17 4.04 -3.78
C LEU A 109 10.04 2.53 -3.57
N TRP A 110 9.22 1.89 -4.41
CA TRP A 110 9.04 0.45 -4.38
C TRP A 110 10.38 -0.29 -4.54
N THR A 111 11.23 0.18 -5.46
CA THR A 111 12.57 -0.37 -5.71
C THR A 111 13.47 -0.31 -4.47
N LEU A 112 13.47 0.81 -3.75
CA LEU A 112 14.24 0.95 -2.51
C LEU A 112 13.67 0.12 -1.37
N PHE A 113 12.35 -0.06 -1.33
CA PHE A 113 11.71 -0.93 -0.36
C PHE A 113 12.14 -2.39 -0.56
N LEU A 114 12.16 -2.86 -1.81
CA LEU A 114 12.67 -4.19 -2.16
C LEU A 114 14.15 -4.35 -1.86
N ALA A 115 14.99 -3.36 -2.17
CA ALA A 115 16.43 -3.45 -1.89
C ALA A 115 16.76 -3.67 -0.39
N ARG A 116 15.85 -3.26 0.51
CA ARG A 116 16.01 -3.39 1.96
C ARG A 116 15.46 -4.71 2.53
N ARG A 117 14.86 -5.58 1.71
CA ARG A 117 14.29 -6.87 2.15
C ARG A 117 14.62 -8.00 1.17
N PRO A 118 14.90 -9.23 1.63
CA PRO A 118 15.09 -10.35 0.73
C PRO A 118 13.78 -10.69 0.00
N SER A 119 13.94 -11.20 -1.24
CA SER A 119 12.98 -11.52 -2.31
C SER A 119 11.46 -11.39 -2.07
N VAL A 120 10.74 -10.88 -3.09
CA VAL A 120 9.26 -10.75 -3.15
C VAL A 120 8.53 -12.05 -2.80
N GLN A 121 9.08 -13.20 -3.19
CA GLN A 121 8.54 -14.52 -2.89
C GLN A 121 8.55 -14.83 -1.38
N GLU A 122 9.57 -14.36 -0.65
CA GLU A 122 9.66 -14.53 0.79
C GLU A 122 8.65 -13.63 1.53
N LEU A 123 8.39 -12.44 1.00
CA LEU A 123 7.37 -11.52 1.52
C LEU A 123 5.95 -12.03 1.30
N SER A 124 5.69 -12.69 0.17
CA SER A 124 4.41 -13.36 -0.14
C SER A 124 4.19 -14.62 0.72
N SER A 125 5.27 -15.36 1.01
CA SER A 125 5.23 -16.63 1.76
C SER A 125 5.10 -16.44 3.28
N ARG A 126 5.54 -15.29 3.82
CA ARG A 126 5.24 -14.87 5.20
C ARG A 126 3.77 -14.46 5.28
N LYS A 127 2.88 -15.47 5.25
CA LYS A 127 1.41 -15.35 5.36
C LYS A 127 1.04 -14.30 6.40
N GLN A 128 0.41 -13.22 5.93
CA GLN A 128 0.06 -12.02 6.70
C GLN A 128 1.31 -11.33 7.26
N ILE A 129 1.44 -10.02 7.05
CA ILE A 129 2.58 -9.22 7.55
C ILE A 129 2.55 -9.16 9.08
N GLY A 130 2.89 -10.25 9.75
CA GLY A 130 3.37 -10.25 11.12
C GLY A 130 4.76 -9.62 11.08
N MET A 131 4.83 -8.30 11.04
CA MET A 131 6.05 -7.60 11.43
C MET A 131 6.17 -7.75 12.94
N GLN A 132 6.63 -8.93 13.38
CA GLN A 132 7.18 -9.08 14.71
C GLN A 132 8.29 -8.05 14.87
N THR A 133 8.08 -7.10 15.77
CA THR A 133 9.15 -6.34 16.40
C THR A 133 9.89 -7.30 17.33
N SER A 134 10.96 -7.92 16.84
CA SER A 134 12.00 -8.42 17.73
C SER A 134 12.86 -7.23 18.13
N ALA A 135 12.79 -6.90 19.43
CA ALA A 135 13.80 -6.12 20.14
C ALA A 135 15.20 -6.72 19.98
#